data_AF-A0A355W5M5-F1
#
_entry.id   AF-A0A355W5M5-F1
#
_cell.length_a   1.000
_cell.length_b   1.000
_cell.length_c   1.000
_cell.angle_alpha   90.00
_cell.angle_beta   90.00
_cell.angle_gamma   90.00
#
_symmetry.space_group_name_H-M   'P 1'
#
loop_
_entity.id
_entity.type
_entity.pdbx_description
1 polymer ?
#
loop_
_entity_poly.entity_id
_entity_poly.type
_entity_poly.pdbx_seq_one_letter_code
_entity_poly.pdbx_strand_id
1 'polypeptide(L)'
;MSKHKTNRLKTTKLIGPMVDKHWADLRTAKKRGEMVAWCSGPMFIFPYAMGMKCHFMAGYAAYAGGRGAADDLLKIAEAEGDMLDTCSYHKAHMG
;
A
#
# COMPACT_ATOMS: atom_id res chain seq x y z
N MET A 1 -24.50 -19.14 -15.57
CA MET A 1 -23.78 -19.42 -14.30
C MET A 1 -22.37 -19.90 -14.64
N SER A 2 -21.33 -19.29 -14.07
CA SER A 2 -19.93 -19.58 -14.44
C SER A 2 -19.59 -21.05 -14.22
N LYS A 3 -18.97 -21.69 -15.23
CA LYS A 3 -18.56 -23.11 -15.28
C LYS A 3 -17.43 -23.46 -14.29
N HIS A 4 -16.94 -22.50 -13.50
CA HIS A 4 -15.79 -22.65 -12.62
C HIS A 4 -16.19 -22.45 -11.15
N LYS A 5 -15.90 -23.45 -10.31
CA LYS A 5 -16.09 -23.38 -8.86
C LYS A 5 -14.86 -22.69 -8.23
N THR A 6 -14.97 -21.39 -7.94
CA THR A 6 -13.87 -20.62 -7.33
C THR A 6 -13.69 -21.02 -5.87
N ASN A 7 -12.49 -21.50 -5.51
CA ASN A 7 -12.13 -21.74 -4.11
C ASN A 7 -11.66 -20.42 -3.46
N ARG A 8 -12.61 -19.70 -2.83
CA ARG A 8 -12.38 -18.39 -2.23
C ARG A 8 -11.22 -18.39 -1.21
N LEU A 9 -11.18 -19.37 -0.32
CA LEU A 9 -10.14 -19.47 0.72
C LEU A 9 -8.75 -19.69 0.11
N LYS A 10 -8.65 -20.59 -0.88
CA LYS A 10 -7.39 -20.82 -1.59
C LYS A 10 -6.94 -19.55 -2.31
N THR A 11 -7.85 -18.84 -2.97
CA THR A 11 -7.55 -17.58 -3.66
C THR A 11 -7.10 -16.48 -2.70
N THR A 12 -7.78 -16.30 -1.56
CA THR A 12 -7.41 -15.27 -0.56
C THR A 12 -5.99 -15.48 -0.03
N LYS A 13 -5.56 -16.73 0.18
CA LYS A 13 -4.19 -17.05 0.62
C LYS A 13 -3.11 -16.60 -0.37
N LEU A 14 -3.45 -16.42 -1.65
CA LEU A 14 -2.50 -15.95 -2.67
C LEU A 14 -2.31 -14.43 -2.66
N ILE A 15 -3.24 -13.67 -2.07
CA ILE A 15 -3.19 -12.20 -2.05
C ILE A 15 -2.07 -11.69 -1.15
N GLY A 16 -1.91 -12.25 0.06
CA GLY A 16 -0.88 -11.83 1.01
C GLY A 16 0.53 -11.78 0.40
N PRO A 17 1.04 -12.90 -0.16
CA PRO A 17 2.35 -12.93 -0.82
C PRO A 17 2.47 -11.97 -2.00
N MET A 18 1.40 -11.77 -2.77
CA MET A 18 1.40 -10.83 -3.90
C MET A 18 1.56 -9.37 -3.43
N VAL A 19 0.86 -9.00 -2.36
CA VAL A 19 0.96 -7.67 -1.76
C VAL A 19 2.33 -7.48 -1.10
N ASP A 20 2.85 -8.48 -0.38
CA ASP A 20 4.19 -8.42 0.21
C ASP A 20 5.27 -8.22 -0.85
N LYS A 21 5.18 -8.98 -1.96
CA LYS A 21 6.09 -8.83 -3.08
C LYS A 21 6.02 -7.42 -3.67
N HIS A 22 4.82 -6.87 -3.87
CA HIS A 22 4.66 -5.51 -4.38
C HIS A 22 5.41 -4.47 -3.53
N TRP A 23 5.24 -4.50 -2.21
CA TRP A 23 5.92 -3.57 -1.30
C TRP A 23 7.43 -3.85 -1.18
N ALA A 24 7.85 -5.12 -1.23
CA ALA A 24 9.28 -5.48 -1.23
C ALA A 24 10.00 -4.99 -2.50
N ASP A 25 9.37 -5.15 -3.66
CA ASP A 25 9.89 -4.67 -4.94
C ASP A 25 10.02 -3.14 -4.93
N LEU A 26 9.03 -2.43 -4.36
CA LEU A 26 9.07 -0.97 -4.19
C LEU A 26 10.23 -0.50 -3.31
N ARG A 27 10.45 -1.14 -2.15
CA ARG A 27 11.56 -0.82 -1.23
C ARG A 27 12.94 -0.96 -1.88
N THR A 28 13.06 -1.81 -2.88
CA THR A 28 14.33 -2.12 -3.57
C THR A 28 14.42 -1.48 -4.96
N ALA A 29 13.37 -0.82 -5.44
CA ALA A 29 13.28 -0.23 -6.78
C ALA A 29 14.39 0.80 -7.05
N LYS A 30 14.61 1.74 -6.12
CA LYS A 30 15.69 2.74 -6.26
C LYS A 30 17.07 2.10 -6.39
N LYS A 31 17.34 0.97 -5.71
CA LYS A 31 18.62 0.25 -5.81
C LYS A 31 18.84 -0.37 -7.21
N ARG A 32 17.77 -0.65 -7.94
CA ARG A 32 17.80 -1.15 -9.32
C ARG A 32 17.80 -0.03 -10.38
N GLY A 33 17.83 1.24 -9.97
CA GLY A 33 17.71 2.38 -10.88
C GLY A 33 16.29 2.60 -11.42
N GLU A 34 15.27 1.98 -10.82
CA GLU A 34 13.88 2.16 -11.22
C GLU A 34 13.32 3.48 -10.67
N MET A 35 12.48 4.15 -11.46
CA MET A 35 11.73 5.32 -11.00
C MET A 35 10.52 4.88 -10.15
N VAL A 36 10.31 5.60 -9.05
CA VAL A 36 9.18 5.38 -8.14
C VAL A 36 8.40 6.69 -8.01
N ALA A 37 7.13 6.65 -8.42
CA ALA A 37 6.19 7.75 -8.18
C ALA A 37 5.49 7.55 -6.83
N TRP A 38 5.15 8.64 -6.16
CA TRP A 38 4.24 8.65 -5.01
C TRP A 38 2.93 9.27 -5.45
N CYS A 39 1.82 8.60 -5.17
CA CYS A 39 0.50 9.05 -5.61
C CYS A 39 -0.52 9.02 -4.48
N SER A 40 -1.25 10.12 -4.36
CA SER A 40 -2.51 10.22 -3.63
C SER A 40 -3.69 10.03 -4.60
N GLY A 41 -4.79 9.45 -4.11
CA GLY A 41 -6.00 9.25 -4.92
C GLY A 41 -5.80 8.32 -6.13
N PRO A 42 -6.74 8.34 -7.10
CA PRO A 42 -6.76 7.38 -8.22
C PRO A 42 -5.67 7.62 -9.29
N MET A 43 -4.72 8.53 -9.05
CA MET A 43 -3.68 8.93 -10.02
C MET A 43 -2.57 7.89 -10.21
N PHE A 44 -2.54 6.82 -9.39
CA PHE A 44 -1.54 5.75 -9.48
C PHE A 44 -1.52 5.02 -10.84
N ILE A 45 -2.58 5.14 -11.64
CA ILE A 45 -2.66 4.56 -12.98
C ILE A 45 -1.62 5.16 -13.94
N PHE A 46 -1.28 6.45 -13.78
CA PHE A 46 -0.33 7.13 -14.67
C PHE A 46 1.10 6.60 -14.51
N PRO A 47 1.68 6.50 -13.30
CA PRO A 47 2.99 5.84 -13.12
C PRO A 47 3.04 4.43 -13.72
N TYR A 48 2.00 3.62 -13.52
CA TYR A 48 1.97 2.28 -14.09
C TYR A 48 1.95 2.28 -15.61
N ALA A 49 1.18 3.18 -16.24
CA ALA A 49 1.18 3.34 -17.69
C ALA A 49 2.56 3.76 -18.25
N MET A 50 3.34 4.50 -17.45
CA MET A 50 4.71 4.92 -17.79
C MET A 50 5.78 3.87 -17.44
N GLY A 51 5.40 2.66 -17.02
CA GLY A 51 6.34 1.62 -16.60
C GLY A 51 7.07 1.90 -15.29
N MET A 52 6.59 2.87 -14.50
CA MET A 52 7.14 3.23 -13.20
C MET A 52 6.52 2.39 -12.09
N LYS A 53 7.25 2.22 -10.99
CA LYS A 53 6.65 1.73 -9.74
C LYS A 53 5.86 2.87 -9.08
N CYS A 54 4.80 2.53 -8.35
CA CYS A 54 3.98 3.51 -7.65
C CYS A 54 3.84 3.16 -6.18
N HIS A 55 4.25 4.08 -5.31
CA HIS A 55 3.86 4.10 -3.91
C HIS A 55 2.49 4.77 -3.80
N PHE A 56 1.42 3.96 -3.76
CA PHE A 56 0.07 4.46 -3.57
C PHE A 56 -0.22 4.62 -2.07
N MET A 57 -0.42 5.87 -1.62
CA MET A 57 -0.51 6.20 -0.18
C MET A 57 -1.57 5.37 0.54
N ALA A 58 -2.79 5.32 -0.01
CA ALA A 58 -3.85 4.57 0.64
C ALA A 58 -3.58 3.06 0.63
N GLY A 59 -2.93 2.56 -0.43
CA GLY A 59 -2.46 1.18 -0.48
C GLY A 59 -1.45 0.85 0.61
N TYR A 60 -0.54 1.77 0.91
CA TYR A 60 0.47 1.58 1.96
C TYR A 60 -0.15 1.52 3.34
N ALA A 61 -1.02 2.48 3.67
CA ALA A 61 -1.72 2.48 4.94
C ALA A 61 -2.64 1.25 5.11
N ALA A 62 -3.32 0.80 4.05
CA ALA A 62 -4.07 -0.48 4.09
C ALA A 62 -3.15 -1.68 4.32
N TYR A 63 -1.96 -1.69 3.71
CA TYR A 63 -0.97 -2.73 3.92
C TYR A 63 -0.46 -2.76 5.36
N ALA A 64 -0.11 -1.60 5.92
CA ALA A 64 0.30 -1.48 7.32
C ALA A 64 -0.81 -1.95 8.28
N GLY A 65 -2.07 -1.55 8.03
CA GLY A 65 -3.23 -2.03 8.78
C GLY A 65 -3.41 -3.54 8.71
N GLY A 66 -3.30 -4.13 7.51
CA GLY A 66 -3.35 -5.59 7.32
C GLY A 66 -2.19 -6.36 7.99
N ARG A 67 -1.13 -5.66 8.40
CA ARG A 67 0.01 -6.21 9.15
C ARG A 67 0.00 -5.87 10.63
N GLY A 68 -1.04 -5.20 11.12
CA GLY A 68 -1.16 -4.80 12.52
C GLY A 68 -0.20 -3.68 12.93
N ALA A 69 0.36 -2.93 11.97
CA ALA A 69 1.30 -1.84 12.24
C ALA A 69 0.63 -0.46 12.28
N ALA A 70 -0.65 -0.35 11.89
CA ALA A 70 -1.31 0.95 11.74
C ALA A 70 -1.33 1.76 13.03
N ASP A 71 -1.66 1.16 14.18
CA ASP A 71 -1.78 1.89 15.44
C ASP A 71 -0.47 2.57 15.87
N ASP A 72 0.67 1.98 15.56
CA ASP A 72 1.97 2.57 15.85
C ASP A 72 2.25 3.77 14.92
N LEU A 73 1.96 3.63 13.63
CA LEU A 73 2.11 4.73 12.65
C LEU A 73 1.17 5.91 12.98
N LEU A 74 -0.06 5.64 13.41
CA LEU A 74 -1.00 6.68 13.82
C LEU A 74 -0.49 7.47 15.04
N LYS A 75 0.07 6.78 16.04
CA LYS A 75 0.66 7.45 17.22
C LYS A 75 1.87 8.30 16.84
N ILE A 76 2.70 7.83 15.92
CA ILE A 76 3.86 8.58 15.43
C ILE A 76 3.38 9.86 14.73
N ALA A 77 2.43 9.74 13.79
CA ALA A 77 1.90 10.90 13.06
C ALA A 77 1.29 11.95 14.01
N GLU A 78 0.49 11.52 15.00
CA GLU A 78 -0.10 12.41 16.00
C GLU A 78 0.96 13.08 16.88
N ALA A 79 2.03 12.37 17.24
CA ALA A 79 3.16 12.92 17.98
C ALA A 79 3.96 13.94 17.16
N GLU A 80 3.96 13.81 15.82
CA GLU A 80 4.60 14.75 14.89
C GLU A 80 3.71 15.94 14.49
N GLY A 81 2.46 15.98 14.98
CA GLY A 81 1.58 17.14 14.86
C GLY A 81 0.35 16.94 13.99
N ASP A 82 0.11 15.73 13.46
CA ASP A 82 -1.16 15.46 12.78
C ASP A 82 -2.33 15.54 13.76
N MET A 83 -3.40 16.22 13.35
CA MET A 83 -4.62 16.30 14.15
C MET A 83 -5.29 14.93 14.27
N LEU A 84 -5.92 14.65 15.42
CA LEU A 84 -6.69 13.43 15.65
C LEU A 84 -7.71 13.18 14.52
N ASP A 85 -8.39 14.23 14.06
CA ASP A 85 -9.43 14.19 13.02
C ASP A 85 -8.89 14.03 11.59
N THR A 86 -7.57 14.01 11.41
CA THR A 86 -6.95 13.75 10.11
C THR A 86 -7.24 12.30 9.68
N CYS A 87 -7.49 12.08 8.38
CA CYS A 87 -7.77 10.76 7.84
C CYS A 87 -6.69 9.74 8.27
N SER A 88 -7.10 8.59 8.81
CA SER A 88 -6.18 7.55 9.27
C SER A 88 -5.26 7.03 8.16
N TYR A 89 -5.72 7.03 6.90
CA TYR A 89 -4.87 6.68 5.75
C TYR A 89 -3.73 7.68 5.52
N HIS A 90 -3.96 8.96 5.81
CA HIS A 90 -2.92 9.98 5.74
C HIS A 90 -1.94 9.79 6.90
N LYS A 91 -2.45 9.74 8.13
CA LYS A 91 -1.64 9.53 9.34
C LYS A 91 -0.77 8.28 9.24
N ALA A 92 -1.36 7.13 8.90
CA ALA A 92 -0.63 5.87 8.75
C ALA A 92 0.33 5.81 7.55
N HIS A 93 0.28 6.80 6.66
CA HIS A 93 1.28 6.95 5.61
C HIS A 93 2.41 7.90 6.01
N MET A 94 2.11 8.89 6.85
CA MET A 94 3.06 9.92 7.29
C MET A 94 3.90 9.47 8.50
N GLY A 95 3.29 8.77 9.45
CA GLY A 95 3.98 8.12 10.57
C GLY A 95 4.63 6.81 10.17
#